data_AF-A0A914G8K3-F1
#
_entry.id   AF-A0A914G8K3-F1
#
_cell.length_a   1.000
_cell.length_b   1.000
_cell.length_c   1.000
_cell.angle_alpha   90.00
_cell.angle_beta   90.00
_cell.angle_gamma   90.00
#
_symmetry.space_group_name_H-M   'P 1'
#
loop_
_entity.id
_entity.type
_entity.pdbx_description
1 polymer ?
#
loop_
_entity_poly.entity_id
_entity_poly.type
_entity_poly.pdbx_seq_one_letter_code
_entity_poly.pdbx_strand_id
1 'polypeptide(L)'
;MPVGITSLQILCIDLGTEIPPGIAMSKEPAESDIMQTPPRPRTKVLVSNTLLAYSYTYAGILQTLGCFLAYCCVFWSHNINIADLWMSAIDSWQ
;
A
#
# COMPACT_ATOMS: atom_id res chain seq x y z
N MET A 1 5.25 16.88 12.45
CA MET A 1 4.16 15.91 12.21
C MET A 1 4.39 14.66 13.07
N PRO A 2 3.40 14.24 13.87
CA PRO A 2 3.51 13.02 14.67
C PRO A 2 3.64 11.79 13.78
N VAL A 3 4.32 10.75 14.31
CA VAL A 3 4.58 9.47 13.60
C VAL A 3 3.26 8.90 13.08
N GLY A 4 3.14 8.79 11.76
CA GLY A 4 1.91 8.31 11.10
C GLY A 4 1.76 6.79 11.13
N ILE A 5 2.87 6.05 11.11
CA ILE A 5 2.86 4.59 11.21
C ILE A 5 4.14 4.11 11.91
N THR A 6 4.01 3.08 12.74
CA THR A 6 5.12 2.46 13.46
C THR A 6 5.62 1.21 12.73
N SER A 7 6.86 0.81 12.96
CA SER A 7 7.44 -0.40 12.35
C SER A 7 6.65 -1.67 12.67
N LEU A 8 6.07 -1.76 13.88
CA LEU A 8 5.23 -2.89 14.29
C LEU A 8 3.93 -2.94 13.48
N GLN A 9 3.30 -1.79 13.21
CA GLN A 9 2.09 -1.72 12.39
C GLN A 9 2.36 -2.16 10.94
N ILE A 10 3.50 -1.77 10.36
CA ILE A 10 3.90 -2.23 9.02
C ILE A 10 4.06 -3.76 9.01
N LEU A 11 4.76 -4.32 10.01
CA LEU A 11 4.93 -5.76 10.13
C LEU A 11 3.59 -6.50 10.27
N CYS A 12 2.65 -5.93 11.02
CA CYS A 12 1.29 -6.48 11.14
C CYS A 12 0.54 -6.47 9.80
N ILE A 13 0.80 -5.50 8.93
CA ILE A 13 0.18 -5.44 7.61
C ILE A 13 0.75 -6.55 6.73
N ASP A 14 2.09 -6.59 6.60
CA ASP A 14 2.80 -7.51 5.70
C ASP A 14 2.58 -8.98 6.10
N LEU A 15 2.66 -9.30 7.39
CA LEU A 15 2.52 -10.67 7.88
C LEU A 15 1.08 -11.06 8.23
N GLY A 16 0.28 -10.12 8.70
CA GLY A 16 -1.06 -10.41 9.20
C GLY A 16 -2.11 -10.31 8.10
N THR A 17 -2.17 -9.16 7.44
CA THR A 17 -3.28 -8.84 6.54
C THR A 17 -3.02 -9.20 5.08
N GLU A 18 -1.77 -9.14 4.60
CA GLU A 18 -1.46 -9.40 3.19
C GLU A 18 -1.26 -10.89 2.86
N ILE A 19 -0.84 -11.71 3.83
CA ILE A 19 -0.61 -13.15 3.61
C ILE A 19 -1.90 -13.90 3.22
N PRO A 20 -3.04 -13.80 3.95
CA PRO A 20 -4.25 -14.55 3.61
C PRO A 20 -4.79 -14.30 2.19
N PRO A 21 -4.96 -13.05 1.72
CA PRO A 21 -5.41 -12.81 0.34
C PRO A 21 -4.35 -13.22 -0.68
N GLY A 22 -3.05 -13.04 -0.39
CA GLY A 22 -1.99 -13.52 -1.27
C GLY A 22 -2.04 -15.02 -1.53
N ILE A 23 -2.32 -15.82 -0.48
CA ILE A 23 -2.51 -17.26 -0.61
C ILE A 23 -3.80 -17.58 -1.37
N ALA A 24 -4.89 -16.84 -1.12
CA ALA A 24 -6.15 -17.05 -1.82
C ALA A 24 -6.00 -16.89 -3.36
N MET A 25 -5.22 -15.89 -3.80
CA MET A 25 -4.94 -15.67 -5.23
C MET A 25 -4.20 -16.84 -5.89
N SER A 26 -3.41 -17.63 -5.14
CA SER A 26 -2.75 -18.82 -5.68
C SER A 26 -3.72 -19.94 -6.08
N LYS A 27 -5.00 -19.85 -5.67
CA LYS A 27 -6.04 -20.84 -5.91
C LYS A 27 -7.03 -20.42 -7.00
N GLU A 28 -6.77 -19.33 -7.71
CA GLU A 28 -7.62 -18.91 -8.83
C GLU A 28 -7.64 -19.98 -9.95
N PRO A 29 -8.81 -20.20 -10.58
CA PRO A 29 -8.92 -21.13 -11.70
C PRO A 29 -8.11 -20.62 -12.90
N ALA A 30 -7.67 -21.55 -13.75
CA ALA A 30 -7.02 -21.21 -15.00
C ALA A 30 -7.93 -20.36 -15.90
N GLU A 31 -7.36 -19.36 -16.58
CA GLU A 31 -8.11 -18.60 -17.58
C GLU A 31 -8.57 -19.51 -18.73
N SER A 32 -9.71 -19.18 -19.35
CA SER A 32 -10.39 -20.05 -20.31
C SER A 32 -9.56 -20.43 -21.55
N ASP A 33 -8.51 -19.65 -21.85
CA ASP A 33 -7.73 -19.77 -23.08
C ASP A 33 -6.30 -20.26 -22.87
N ILE A 34 -5.87 -20.55 -21.63
CA ILE A 34 -4.44 -20.82 -21.37
C ILE A 34 -3.91 -22.05 -22.11
N MET A 35 -4.78 -23.03 -22.40
CA MET A 35 -4.43 -24.25 -23.13
C MET A 35 -4.43 -24.09 -24.65
N GLN A 36 -4.97 -22.98 -25.18
CA GLN A 36 -4.96 -22.67 -26.61
C GLN A 36 -3.80 -21.73 -26.98
N THR A 37 -3.21 -21.05 -26.00
CA THR A 37 -2.03 -20.20 -26.19
C THR A 37 -0.71 -20.99 -26.16
N PRO A 38 0.28 -20.63 -27.01
CA PRO A 38 1.59 -21.29 -27.01
C PRO A 38 2.39 -21.03 -25.71
N PRO A 39 3.33 -21.92 -25.34
CA PRO A 39 4.12 -21.78 -24.12
C PRO A 39 4.90 -20.45 -24.05
N ARG A 40 4.94 -19.86 -22.85
CA ARG A 40 5.64 -18.60 -22.59
C ARG A 40 7.15 -18.71 -22.91
N PRO A 41 7.74 -17.73 -23.63
CA PRO A 41 9.18 -17.73 -23.90
C PRO A 41 9.99 -17.52 -22.62
N ARG A 42 11.11 -18.25 -22.49
CA ARG A 42 11.98 -18.23 -21.29
C ARG A 42 12.61 -16.88 -20.97
N THR A 43 12.68 -15.99 -21.96
CA THR A 43 13.21 -14.62 -21.81
C THR A 43 12.19 -13.65 -21.21
N LYS A 44 10.90 -14.01 -21.12
CA LYS A 44 9.86 -13.13 -20.58
C LYS A 44 9.83 -13.20 -19.06
N VAL A 45 10.13 -12.09 -18.39
CA VAL A 45 10.16 -11.94 -16.92
C VAL A 45 8.78 -11.91 -16.27
N LEU A 46 8.61 -12.60 -15.11
CA LEU A 46 7.32 -12.68 -14.40
C LEU A 46 6.81 -11.29 -13.99
N VAL A 47 7.69 -10.48 -13.40
CA VAL A 47 7.42 -9.09 -13.06
C VAL A 47 8.01 -8.20 -14.14
N SER A 48 7.14 -7.55 -14.92
CA SER A 48 7.57 -6.59 -15.93
C SER A 48 7.71 -5.19 -15.32
N ASN A 49 8.57 -4.35 -15.89
CA ASN A 49 8.72 -2.96 -15.45
C ASN A 49 7.41 -2.17 -15.58
N THR A 50 6.56 -2.49 -16.57
CA THR A 50 5.24 -1.89 -16.73
C THR A 50 4.29 -2.29 -15.60
N LEU A 51 4.32 -3.56 -15.18
CA LEU A 51 3.54 -4.04 -14.03
C LEU A 51 3.99 -3.33 -12.75
N LEU A 52 5.30 -3.20 -12.55
CA LEU A 52 5.88 -2.52 -11.39
C LEU A 52 5.53 -1.03 -11.39
N ALA A 53 5.66 -0.35 -12.53
CA ALA A 53 5.24 1.04 -12.65
C ALA A 53 3.76 1.20 -12.30
N TYR A 54 2.89 0.36 -12.85
CA TYR A 54 1.45 0.40 -12.59
C TYR A 54 1.12 0.16 -11.10
N SER A 55 1.65 -0.89 -10.48
CA SER A 55 1.33 -1.19 -9.07
C SER A 55 1.85 -0.10 -8.12
N TYR A 56 3.09 0.35 -8.29
CA TYR A 56 3.68 1.34 -7.40
C TYR A 56 3.10 2.74 -7.59
N THR A 57 2.85 3.17 -8.83
CA THR A 57 2.28 4.53 -9.05
C THR A 57 0.77 4.52 -8.89
N TYR A 58 0.03 3.68 -9.61
CA TYR A 58 -1.43 3.75 -9.59
C TYR A 58 -2.00 3.28 -8.24
N ALA A 59 -1.73 2.03 -7.85
CA ALA A 59 -2.26 1.50 -6.59
C ALA A 59 -1.60 2.17 -5.37
N GLY A 60 -0.28 2.41 -5.42
CA GLY A 60 0.45 3.07 -4.34
C GLY A 60 0.00 4.51 -4.06
N ILE A 61 -0.27 5.32 -5.09
CA ILE A 61 -0.77 6.70 -4.89
C ILE A 61 -2.17 6.67 -4.27
N LEU A 62 -3.07 5.82 -4.76
CA LEU A 62 -4.43 5.71 -4.20
C LEU A 62 -4.40 5.30 -2.72
N GLN A 63 -3.56 4.33 -2.37
CA GLN A 63 -3.40 3.89 -0.97
C GLN A 63 -2.80 5.00 -0.09
N THR A 64 -1.77 5.70 -0.58
CA THR A 64 -1.14 6.80 0.16
C THR A 64 -2.12 7.95 0.42
N LEU A 65 -2.93 8.32 -0.58
CA LEU A 65 -3.95 9.35 -0.43
C LEU A 65 -5.03 8.94 0.59
N GLY A 66 -5.47 7.68 0.55
CA GLY A 66 -6.42 7.15 1.53
C GLY A 66 -5.87 7.19 2.96
N CYS A 67 -4.64 6.74 3.17
CA CYS A 67 -3.97 6.79 4.47
C CYS A 67 -3.77 8.23 4.97
N PHE A 68 -3.35 9.14 4.08
CA PHE A 68 -3.17 10.54 4.43
C PHE A 68 -4.50 11.22 4.79
N LEU A 69 -5.58 10.93 4.04
CA LEU A 69 -6.91 11.44 4.33
C LEU A 69 -7.45 10.90 5.67
N ALA A 70 -7.26 9.61 5.95
CA ALA A 70 -7.63 9.02 7.24
C ALA A 70 -6.88 9.67 8.40
N TYR A 71 -5.57 9.89 8.23
CA TYR A 71 -4.74 10.61 9.20
C TYR A 71 -5.31 12.02 9.44
N CYS A 72 -5.52 12.82 8.38
CA CYS A 72 -6.11 14.16 8.50
C CYS A 72 -7.49 14.16 9.15
N CYS A 73 -8.35 13.19 8.83
CA CYS A 73 -9.69 13.06 9.40
C CYS A 73 -9.66 12.82 10.92
N VAL A 74 -8.71 12.02 11.40
CA VAL A 74 -8.52 11.76 12.84
C VAL A 74 -8.11 13.03 13.59
N PHE A 75 -7.24 13.86 13.01
CA PHE A 75 -6.86 15.14 13.64
C PHE A 75 -7.99 16.17 13.61
N TRP A 76 -8.74 16.21 12.51
CA TRP A 76 -9.93 17.05 12.40
C TRP A 76 -10.96 16.70 13.47
N SER A 77 -11.22 15.40 13.72
CA SER A 77 -12.19 14.97 14.75
C SER A 77 -11.75 15.36 16.17
N HIS A 78 -10.45 15.49 16.41
CA HIS A 78 -9.89 15.95 17.69
C HIS A 78 -9.75 17.48 17.79
N ASN A 79 -10.32 18.25 16.85
CA ASN A 79 -10.27 19.73 16.81
C ASN A 79 -8.85 20.33 16.73
N ILE A 80 -7.85 19.54 16.28
CA ILE A 80 -6.48 20.03 16.10
C ILE A 80 -6.33 20.53 14.67
N ASN A 81 -5.94 21.80 14.51
CA ASN A 81 -5.79 22.40 13.19
C ASN A 81 -4.59 21.78 12.46
N ILE A 82 -4.71 21.52 11.15
CA ILE A 82 -3.63 20.94 10.34
C ILE A 82 -2.37 21.84 10.37
N ALA A 83 -2.57 23.16 10.53
CA ALA A 83 -1.50 24.13 10.71
C ALA A 83 -0.71 23.93 12.02
N ASP A 84 -1.35 23.50 13.12
CA ASP A 84 -0.68 23.22 14.39
C ASP A 84 0.18 21.95 14.32
N LEU A 85 -0.17 20.96 13.49
CA LEU A 85 0.63 19.74 13.28
C LEU A 85 1.97 20.02 12.55
N TRP A 86 2.00 21.10 11.78
CA TRP A 86 3.21 21.60 11.12
C TRP A 86 4.10 22.37 12.11
N MET A 87 3.50 23.20 12.98
CA MET A 87 4.24 24.06 13.92
C MET A 87 4.64 23.36 15.24
N SER A 88 3.91 22.34 15.67
CA SER A 88 4.17 21.62 16.94
C SER A 88 5.43 20.74 16.93
N ALA A 89 6.15 20.64 15.80
CA ALA A 89 7.42 19.91 15.72
C ALA A 89 8.61 20.67 16.33
N ILE A 90 8.45 21.97 16.63
CA ILE A 90 9.51 22.82 17.19
C ILE A 90 9.48 22.83 18.74
N ASP A 91 8.31 22.63 19.36
CA ASP A 91 8.13 22.75 20.82
C ASP A 91 8.20 21.43 21.61
N SER A 92 8.36 20.27 20.95
CA SER A 92 8.38 18.97 21.65
C SER A 92 9.75 18.52 22.18
N TRP A 93 10.70 19.46 22.31
CA TRP A 93 12.05 19.22 22.88
C TRP A 93 12.37 20.20 24.04
N GLN A 94 11.44 20.38 24.97
CA GLN A 94 11.75 20.67 26.38
C GLN A 94 11.17 19.59 27.28
#